data_AF-I3XSS5-F1
#
_entry.id   AF-I3XSS5-F1
#
_cell.length_a   1.000
_cell.length_b   1.000
_cell.length_c   1.000
_cell.angle_alpha   90.00
_cell.angle_beta   90.00
_cell.angle_gamma   90.00
#
_symmetry.space_group_name_H-M   'P 1'
#
loop_
_entity.id
_entity.type
_entity.pdbx_description
1 polymer ?
#
loop_
_entity_poly.entity_id
_entity_poly.type
_entity_poly.pdbx_seq_one_letter_code
_entity_poly.pdbx_strand_id
1 'polypeptide(L)'
;MDLIRLLTRGFKAVVSHYMGIKSRIVLEVLNNKPVDPIIILDQNSILSRTIGLGGSSIPGIHINQLVEARKGLLIVFEPGEEIEFDPLVNNYGNILVFTTPGSKARIPRFFAKIYVDKIDEDTYLMRMWKGRVVRIHVDMDRLRIASKPEGVYGQVYDLLRKLMIEYDEITIKDAIRAVSLELGVEKKVARQIIYKLLKERYFRVVHGKITLY
;
A
#
# COMPACT_ATOMS: atom_id res chain seq x y z
N MET A 1 7.13 4.77 11.35
CA MET A 1 6.51 5.80 10.48
C MET A 1 5.07 5.36 10.23
N ASP A 2 4.11 6.21 10.55
CA ASP A 2 2.67 5.90 10.47
C ASP A 2 2.17 5.95 9.01
N LEU A 3 1.67 4.82 8.51
CA LEU A 3 1.12 4.67 7.15
C LEU A 3 -0.04 5.66 6.91
N ILE A 4 -0.91 5.83 7.90
CA ILE A 4 -2.12 6.62 7.78
C ILE A 4 -1.78 8.09 7.61
N ARG A 5 -0.83 8.61 8.41
CA ARG A 5 -0.33 9.97 8.23
C ARG A 5 0.33 10.21 6.88
N LEU A 6 0.97 9.18 6.30
CA LEU A 6 1.58 9.31 4.98
C LEU A 6 0.54 9.36 3.86
N LEU A 7 -0.53 8.56 3.98
CA LEU A 7 -1.62 8.52 2.99
C LEU A 7 -2.52 9.75 3.04
N THR A 8 -2.71 10.33 4.23
CA THR A 8 -3.70 11.40 4.46
C THR A 8 -3.13 12.81 4.36
N ARG A 9 -1.85 12.97 4.00
CA ARG A 9 -1.22 14.29 3.83
C ARG A 9 -1.08 14.71 2.37
N GLY A 10 -1.54 15.93 2.08
CA GLY A 10 -1.54 16.51 0.75
C GLY A 10 -2.43 15.74 -0.23
N PHE A 11 -2.06 15.73 -1.50
CA PHE A 11 -2.86 15.11 -2.57
C PHE A 11 -2.30 13.75 -2.96
N LYS A 12 -3.05 12.69 -2.66
CA LYS A 12 -2.69 11.29 -2.89
C LYS A 12 -3.77 10.57 -3.67
N ALA A 13 -3.35 9.67 -4.55
CA ALA A 13 -4.24 8.77 -5.27
C ALA A 13 -3.78 7.32 -5.09
N VAL A 14 -4.55 6.52 -4.35
CA VAL A 14 -4.36 5.09 -4.18
C VAL A 14 -5.06 4.37 -5.32
N VAL A 15 -4.27 3.72 -6.17
CA VAL A 15 -4.70 3.04 -7.38
C VAL A 15 -4.60 1.53 -7.16
N SER A 16 -5.73 0.84 -7.17
CA SER A 16 -5.81 -0.60 -6.88
C SER A 16 -7.04 -1.26 -7.49
N HIS A 17 -6.88 -2.45 -8.05
CA HIS A 17 -8.01 -3.33 -8.43
C HIS A 17 -8.71 -3.95 -7.22
N TYR A 18 -8.06 -3.95 -6.05
CA TYR A 18 -8.50 -4.72 -4.90
C TYR A 18 -9.38 -3.85 -3.99
N MET A 19 -10.69 -4.08 -3.98
CA MET A 19 -11.63 -3.31 -3.16
C MET A 19 -11.34 -3.47 -1.66
N GLY A 20 -11.02 -4.68 -1.21
CA GLY A 20 -10.78 -4.99 0.19
C GLY A 20 -9.72 -4.09 0.83
N ILE A 21 -8.55 -3.93 0.19
CA ILE A 21 -7.50 -3.05 0.72
C ILE A 21 -7.88 -1.57 0.68
N LYS A 22 -8.63 -1.10 -0.33
CA LYS A 22 -9.10 0.29 -0.41
C LYS A 22 -10.03 0.59 0.77
N SER A 23 -11.06 -0.21 0.96
CA SER A 23 -12.01 -0.08 2.06
C SER A 23 -11.32 -0.21 3.43
N ARG A 24 -10.32 -1.09 3.54
CA ARG A 24 -9.57 -1.28 4.78
C ARG A 24 -8.68 -0.09 5.13
N ILE A 25 -8.02 0.52 4.15
CA ILE A 25 -7.29 1.77 4.37
C ILE A 25 -8.24 2.85 4.85
N VAL A 26 -9.43 2.99 4.25
CA VAL A 26 -10.41 3.97 4.72
C VAL A 26 -10.82 3.69 6.17
N LEU A 27 -11.18 2.44 6.51
CA LEU A 27 -11.49 2.07 7.90
C LEU A 27 -10.39 2.46 8.88
N GLU A 28 -9.13 2.17 8.53
CA GLU A 28 -7.99 2.54 9.37
C GLU A 28 -7.86 4.07 9.52
N VAL A 29 -8.12 4.84 8.45
CA VAL A 29 -8.17 6.31 8.52
C VAL A 29 -9.28 6.77 9.47
N LEU A 30 -10.48 6.20 9.38
CA LEU A 30 -11.62 6.57 10.23
C LEU A 30 -11.40 6.20 11.70
N ASN A 31 -10.74 5.07 11.96
CA ASN A 31 -10.41 4.63 13.31
C ASN A 31 -9.34 5.51 13.97
N ASN A 32 -8.33 5.93 13.20
CA ASN A 32 -7.23 6.74 13.72
C ASN A 32 -7.54 8.24 13.76
N LYS A 33 -8.56 8.71 13.01
CA LYS A 33 -8.94 10.12 12.85
C LYS A 33 -7.74 11.07 12.80
N PRO A 34 -6.87 10.97 11.78
CA PRO A 34 -5.63 11.75 11.73
C PRO A 34 -5.89 13.25 11.59
N VAL A 35 -7.10 13.64 11.20
CA VAL A 35 -7.56 15.02 11.09
C VAL A 35 -9.08 15.10 11.25
N ASP A 36 -9.59 16.28 11.57
CA ASP A 36 -11.02 16.60 11.71
C ASP A 36 -11.31 17.91 10.95
N PRO A 37 -12.34 17.96 10.07
CA PRO A 37 -13.24 16.88 9.67
C PRO A 37 -12.68 15.95 8.60
N ILE A 38 -13.27 14.75 8.52
CA ILE A 38 -13.11 13.80 7.43
C ILE A 38 -14.39 13.83 6.58
N ILE A 39 -14.24 14.15 5.29
CA ILE A 39 -15.33 14.15 4.32
C ILE A 39 -15.12 12.95 3.41
N ILE A 40 -16.16 12.15 3.16
CA ILE A 40 -16.12 11.00 2.27
C ILE A 40 -17.09 11.24 1.11
N LEU A 41 -16.58 11.30 -0.11
CA LEU A 41 -17.36 11.23 -1.33
C LEU A 41 -17.39 9.78 -1.82
N ASP A 42 -18.52 9.12 -1.59
CA ASP A 42 -18.83 7.76 -2.01
C ASP A 42 -20.11 7.80 -2.86
N GLN A 43 -20.00 8.41 -4.04
CA GLN A 43 -21.13 8.71 -4.94
C GLN A 43 -21.92 7.44 -5.31
N ASN A 44 -21.24 6.30 -5.41
CA ASN A 44 -21.82 5.02 -5.80
C ASN A 44 -22.20 4.14 -4.58
N SER A 45 -22.11 4.68 -3.36
CA SER A 45 -22.34 3.95 -2.10
C SER A 45 -21.55 2.63 -2.00
N ILE A 46 -20.38 2.54 -2.64
CA ILE A 46 -19.58 1.30 -2.70
C ILE A 46 -18.93 1.09 -1.34
N LEU A 47 -18.26 2.12 -0.83
CA LEU A 47 -17.59 2.06 0.47
C LEU A 47 -18.62 1.85 1.58
N SER A 48 -19.68 2.66 1.57
CA SER A 48 -20.72 2.65 2.62
C SER A 48 -21.40 1.30 2.76
N ARG A 49 -21.64 0.59 1.64
CA ARG A 49 -22.12 -0.80 1.66
C ARG A 49 -21.06 -1.79 2.14
N THR A 50 -19.80 -1.60 1.74
CA THR A 50 -18.71 -2.53 2.07
C THR A 50 -18.37 -2.52 3.56
N ILE A 51 -18.40 -1.34 4.19
CA ILE A 51 -17.94 -1.16 5.58
C ILE A 51 -19.06 -0.74 6.55
N GLY A 52 -20.31 -0.77 6.09
CA GLY A 52 -21.49 -0.56 6.94
C GLY A 52 -21.68 0.89 7.42
N LEU A 53 -21.23 1.90 6.66
CA LEU A 53 -21.38 3.31 7.05
C LEU A 53 -22.77 3.91 6.75
N GLY A 54 -23.66 3.15 6.09
CA GLY A 54 -25.01 3.62 5.76
C GLY A 54 -25.78 4.08 7.00
N GLY A 55 -26.18 5.36 7.04
CA GLY A 55 -27.02 5.92 8.12
C GLY A 55 -26.31 6.22 9.44
N SER A 56 -24.99 6.02 9.53
CA SER A 56 -24.23 6.32 10.76
C SER A 56 -23.80 7.78 10.82
N SER A 57 -24.25 8.52 11.84
CA SER A 57 -23.74 9.86 12.17
C SER A 57 -22.52 9.74 13.08
N ILE A 58 -21.33 9.73 12.50
CA ILE A 58 -20.08 9.71 13.27
C ILE A 58 -19.59 11.16 13.42
N PRO A 59 -19.37 11.66 14.66
CA PRO A 59 -18.85 13.01 14.86
C PRO A 59 -17.53 13.26 14.10
N GLY A 60 -17.49 14.38 13.37
CA GLY A 60 -16.35 14.78 12.53
C GLY A 60 -16.25 14.03 11.20
N ILE A 61 -17.21 13.18 10.85
CA ILE A 61 -17.25 12.46 9.57
C ILE A 61 -18.51 12.84 8.79
N HIS A 62 -18.32 13.35 7.58
CA HIS A 62 -19.38 13.75 6.66
C HIS A 62 -19.36 12.84 5.44
N ILE A 63 -20.47 12.17 5.12
CA ILE A 63 -20.57 11.27 3.95
C ILE A 63 -21.47 11.93 2.90
N ASN A 64 -20.95 12.08 1.68
CA ASN A 64 -21.62 12.71 0.53
C ASN A 64 -22.16 14.12 0.83
N GLN A 65 -21.56 14.80 1.82
CA GLN A 65 -21.87 16.16 2.23
C GLN A 65 -20.58 16.97 2.16
N LEU A 66 -20.47 17.79 1.12
CA LEU A 66 -19.34 18.69 0.96
C LEU A 66 -19.47 19.85 1.97
N VAL A 67 -18.52 19.90 2.90
CA VAL A 67 -18.33 21.02 3.83
C VAL A 67 -16.95 21.62 3.61
N GLU A 68 -16.85 22.95 3.65
CA GLU A 68 -15.55 23.62 3.50
C GLU A 68 -14.61 23.23 4.64
N ALA A 69 -13.49 22.60 4.32
CA ALA A 69 -12.55 22.12 5.32
C ALA A 69 -11.11 22.17 4.80
N ARG A 70 -10.52 23.37 4.73
CA ARG A 70 -9.13 23.56 4.28
C ARG A 70 -8.11 22.72 5.03
N LYS A 71 -8.33 22.48 6.33
CA LYS A 71 -7.47 21.64 7.16
C LYS A 71 -7.94 20.19 7.25
N GLY A 72 -9.14 19.87 6.77
CA GLY A 72 -9.71 18.52 6.83
C GLY A 72 -9.10 17.56 5.81
N LEU A 73 -9.67 16.36 5.77
CA LEU A 73 -9.35 15.33 4.79
C LEU A 73 -10.57 15.03 3.93
N LEU A 74 -10.42 15.19 2.62
CA LEU A 74 -11.40 14.68 1.65
C LEU A 74 -10.96 13.30 1.18
N ILE A 75 -11.79 12.28 1.40
CA ILE A 75 -11.66 10.96 0.82
C ILE A 75 -12.62 10.87 -0.37
N VAL A 76 -12.10 10.58 -1.55
CA VAL A 76 -12.90 10.35 -2.75
C VAL A 76 -12.79 8.88 -3.11
N PHE A 77 -13.90 8.14 -3.09
CA PHE A 77 -13.90 6.69 -3.25
C PHE A 77 -14.56 6.25 -4.55
N GLU A 78 -13.77 5.61 -5.43
CA GLU A 78 -14.19 5.15 -6.77
C GLU A 78 -15.03 6.21 -7.52
N PRO A 79 -14.45 7.40 -7.77
CA PRO A 79 -15.19 8.47 -8.43
C PRO A 79 -15.62 8.10 -9.84
N GLY A 80 -16.78 8.63 -10.25
CA GLY A 80 -17.26 8.57 -11.63
C GLY A 80 -16.57 9.57 -12.56
N GLU A 81 -16.98 9.58 -13.83
CA GLU A 81 -16.49 10.53 -14.85
C GLU A 81 -16.78 11.99 -14.53
N GLU A 82 -17.87 12.23 -13.81
CA GLU A 82 -18.42 13.56 -13.56
C GLU A 82 -17.69 14.30 -12.43
N ILE A 83 -16.74 13.66 -11.73
CA ILE A 83 -16.03 14.35 -10.66
C ILE A 83 -15.02 15.35 -11.21
N GLU A 84 -15.13 16.59 -10.74
CA GLU A 84 -14.16 17.64 -11.01
C GLU A 84 -13.25 17.82 -9.79
N PHE A 85 -11.94 17.57 -9.97
CA PHE A 85 -10.97 17.70 -8.87
C PHE A 85 -10.50 19.14 -8.65
N ASP A 86 -10.57 20.01 -9.66
CA ASP A 86 -10.07 21.39 -9.59
C ASP A 86 -10.78 22.23 -8.50
N PRO A 87 -12.12 22.19 -8.37
CA PRO A 87 -12.80 22.86 -7.25
C PRO A 87 -12.42 22.26 -5.90
N LEU A 88 -12.21 20.95 -5.83
CA LEU A 88 -11.90 20.24 -4.59
C LEU A 88 -10.51 20.63 -4.04
N VAL A 89 -9.49 20.73 -4.91
CA VAL A 89 -8.13 21.11 -4.47
C VAL A 89 -8.04 22.54 -3.94
N ASN A 90 -8.98 23.42 -4.30
CA ASN A 90 -9.05 24.77 -3.75
C ASN A 90 -9.67 24.81 -2.34
N ASN A 91 -10.52 23.83 -2.02
CA ASN A 91 -11.30 23.79 -0.77
C ASN A 91 -10.68 22.90 0.31
N TYR A 92 -9.84 21.93 -0.07
CA TYR A 92 -9.25 20.95 0.84
C TYR A 92 -7.72 20.90 0.72
N GLY A 93 -7.02 20.99 1.85
CA GLY A 93 -5.56 20.86 1.91
C GLY A 93 -5.06 19.41 1.86
N ASN A 94 -5.94 18.44 2.10
CA ASN A 94 -5.63 17.01 1.99
C ASN A 94 -6.74 16.30 1.20
N ILE A 95 -6.35 15.56 0.17
CA ILE A 95 -7.26 14.76 -0.65
C ILE A 95 -6.66 13.38 -0.85
N LEU A 96 -7.40 12.35 -0.47
CA LEU A 96 -7.06 10.95 -0.68
C LEU A 96 -8.09 10.32 -1.62
N VAL A 97 -7.66 10.06 -2.85
CA VAL A 97 -8.50 9.43 -3.88
C VAL A 97 -8.22 7.94 -3.91
N PHE A 98 -9.27 7.12 -3.85
CA PHE A 98 -9.23 5.69 -4.14
C PHE A 98 -9.82 5.45 -5.51
N THR A 99 -9.08 4.76 -6.36
CA THR A 99 -9.52 4.45 -7.72
C THR A 99 -9.00 3.10 -8.20
N THR A 100 -9.57 2.62 -9.29
CA THR A 100 -9.15 1.41 -10.00
C THR A 100 -8.35 1.79 -11.26
N PRO A 101 -7.32 1.03 -11.66
CA PRO A 101 -6.67 1.23 -12.96
C PRO A 101 -7.69 1.23 -14.10
N GLY A 102 -7.58 2.20 -15.01
CA GLY A 102 -8.54 2.40 -16.10
C GLY A 102 -9.82 3.13 -15.72
N SER A 103 -9.95 3.63 -14.47
CA SER A 103 -11.02 4.55 -14.11
C SER A 103 -11.03 5.75 -15.05
N LYS A 104 -12.25 6.15 -15.42
CA LYS A 104 -12.50 7.26 -16.34
C LYS A 104 -12.36 8.63 -15.64
N ALA A 105 -12.34 8.66 -14.31
CA ALA A 105 -12.10 9.87 -13.53
C ALA A 105 -10.69 10.42 -13.80
N ARG A 106 -10.60 11.70 -14.20
CA ARG A 106 -9.33 12.36 -14.52
C ARG A 106 -8.66 12.89 -13.26
N ILE A 107 -7.86 12.04 -12.61
CA ILE A 107 -7.06 12.46 -11.46
C ILE A 107 -5.92 13.39 -11.93
N PRO A 108 -5.79 14.61 -11.37
CA PRO A 108 -4.75 15.55 -11.78
C PRO A 108 -3.34 15.01 -11.59
N ARG A 109 -2.42 15.38 -12.49
CA ARG A 109 -1.04 14.83 -12.54
C ARG A 109 -0.21 15.12 -11.30
N PHE A 110 -0.52 16.19 -10.56
CA PHE A 110 0.20 16.57 -9.35
C PHE A 110 -0.17 15.72 -8.12
N PHE A 111 -1.21 14.88 -8.21
CA PHE A 111 -1.48 13.89 -7.17
C PHE A 111 -0.36 12.86 -7.15
N ALA A 112 0.21 12.61 -5.97
CA ALA A 112 1.18 11.53 -5.83
C ALA A 112 0.44 10.18 -5.90
N LYS A 113 0.68 9.44 -6.99
CA LYS A 113 0.07 8.12 -7.21
C LYS A 113 0.76 7.06 -6.35
N ILE A 114 -0.07 6.20 -5.77
CA ILE A 114 0.32 5.08 -4.93
C ILE A 114 -0.35 3.85 -5.52
N TYR A 115 0.43 2.91 -6.02
CA TYR A 115 -0.08 1.70 -6.65
C TYR A 115 -0.08 0.56 -5.65
N VAL A 116 -1.18 -0.19 -5.58
CA VAL A 116 -1.30 -1.34 -4.66
C VAL A 116 -1.54 -2.62 -5.45
N ASP A 117 -0.61 -3.57 -5.30
CA ASP A 117 -0.67 -4.89 -5.91
C ASP A 117 -0.84 -5.97 -4.84
N LYS A 118 -1.61 -7.02 -5.13
CA LYS A 118 -1.76 -8.18 -4.23
C LYS A 118 -0.58 -9.15 -4.44
N ILE A 119 0.01 -9.61 -3.34
CA ILE A 119 1.01 -10.70 -3.34
C ILE A 119 0.31 -12.03 -3.11
N ASP A 120 -0.46 -12.12 -2.03
CA ASP A 120 -1.23 -13.27 -1.58
C ASP A 120 -2.52 -12.78 -0.90
N GLU A 121 -3.27 -13.67 -0.24
CA GLU A 121 -4.62 -13.38 0.30
C GLU A 121 -4.67 -12.10 1.14
N ASP A 122 -3.68 -11.93 2.02
CA ASP A 122 -3.65 -10.87 3.05
C ASP A 122 -2.49 -9.88 2.88
N THR A 123 -1.59 -10.13 1.93
CA THR A 123 -0.40 -9.30 1.72
C THR A 123 -0.44 -8.50 0.44
N TYR A 124 -0.16 -7.20 0.55
CA TYR A 124 -0.14 -6.23 -0.54
C TYR A 124 1.20 -5.50 -0.60
N LEU A 125 1.63 -5.15 -1.82
CA LEU A 125 2.72 -4.20 -2.06
C LEU A 125 2.16 -2.87 -2.46
N MET A 126 2.56 -1.84 -1.73
CA MET A 126 2.23 -0.47 -2.01
C MET A 126 3.46 0.27 -2.52
N ARG A 127 3.42 0.68 -3.79
CA ARG A 127 4.49 1.41 -4.49
C ARG A 127 4.15 2.90 -4.48
N MET A 128 5.01 3.70 -3.87
CA MET A 128 4.86 5.14 -3.73
C MET A 128 5.76 5.92 -4.69
N TRP A 129 5.54 7.23 -4.76
CA TRP A 129 6.41 8.18 -5.44
C TRP A 129 7.89 8.05 -4.99
N LYS A 130 8.84 8.25 -5.91
CA LYS A 130 10.30 8.02 -5.75
C LYS A 130 10.73 6.55 -5.54
N GLY A 131 9.91 5.58 -5.94
CA GLY A 131 10.28 4.17 -5.93
C GLY A 131 10.24 3.51 -4.55
N ARG A 132 9.69 4.19 -3.54
CA ARG A 132 9.53 3.60 -2.21
C ARG A 132 8.46 2.51 -2.26
N VAL A 133 8.82 1.30 -1.85
CA VAL A 133 7.90 0.16 -1.75
C VAL A 133 7.67 -0.19 -0.28
N VAL A 134 6.41 -0.38 0.09
CA VAL A 134 5.98 -0.77 1.44
C VAL A 134 5.10 -2.01 1.34
N ARG A 135 5.40 -3.04 2.13
CA ARG A 135 4.52 -4.20 2.25
C ARG A 135 3.50 -3.97 3.35
N ILE A 136 2.25 -4.25 3.04
CA ILE A 136 1.11 -4.15 3.96
C ILE A 136 0.57 -5.56 4.15
N HIS A 137 0.42 -5.98 5.40
CA HIS A 137 -0.33 -7.17 5.78
C HIS A 137 -1.66 -6.76 6.39
N VAL A 138 -2.73 -7.44 5.98
CA VAL A 138 -4.10 -7.22 6.43
C VAL A 138 -4.48 -8.38 7.34
N ASP A 139 -4.34 -8.19 8.65
CA ASP A 139 -4.75 -9.16 9.67
C ASP A 139 -6.10 -8.71 10.28
N MET A 140 -6.80 -9.64 10.96
CA MET A 140 -8.04 -9.45 11.75
C MET A 140 -8.14 -8.04 12.37
N ASP A 141 -8.69 -7.11 11.61
CA ASP A 141 -8.94 -5.71 11.94
C ASP A 141 -7.82 -4.67 11.91
N ARG A 142 -6.62 -4.97 11.40
CA ARG A 142 -5.53 -3.97 11.31
C ARG A 142 -4.67 -4.04 10.06
N LEU A 143 -4.22 -2.88 9.60
CA LEU A 143 -3.13 -2.75 8.63
C LEU A 143 -1.78 -2.76 9.34
N ARG A 144 -0.92 -3.73 9.03
CA ARG A 144 0.47 -3.77 9.53
C ARG A 144 1.44 -3.51 8.40
N ILE A 145 2.39 -2.60 8.62
CA ILE A 145 3.53 -2.47 7.71
C ILE A 145 4.54 -3.56 8.05
N ALA A 146 4.85 -4.41 7.08
CA ALA A 146 5.96 -5.36 7.18
C ALA A 146 7.18 -4.77 6.45
N SER A 147 8.30 -4.60 7.14
CA SER A 147 9.57 -4.19 6.54
C SER A 147 10.46 -5.39 6.17
N LYS A 148 10.27 -6.52 6.86
CA LYS A 148 11.10 -7.71 6.80
C LYS A 148 10.22 -8.96 6.93
N PRO A 149 10.53 -10.07 6.24
CA PRO A 149 9.86 -11.34 6.49
C PRO A 149 10.16 -11.88 7.88
N GLU A 150 9.26 -12.67 8.46
CA GLU A 150 9.46 -13.26 9.78
C GLU A 150 10.30 -14.56 9.73
N GLY A 151 10.90 -14.91 10.88
CA GLY A 151 11.62 -16.17 11.08
C GLY A 151 12.81 -16.37 10.12
N VAL A 152 12.95 -17.60 9.62
CA VAL A 152 14.05 -18.02 8.73
C VAL A 152 14.10 -17.20 7.44
N TYR A 153 12.94 -16.81 6.90
CA TYR A 153 12.87 -15.95 5.71
C TYR A 153 13.47 -14.58 5.97
N GLY A 154 13.24 -14.02 7.16
CA GLY A 154 13.84 -12.77 7.61
C GLY A 154 15.36 -12.83 7.73
N GLN A 155 15.88 -13.92 8.29
CA GLN A 155 17.34 -14.12 8.39
C GLN A 155 17.98 -14.17 7.00
N VAL A 156 17.38 -14.92 6.07
CA VAL A 156 17.87 -14.98 4.67
C VAL A 156 17.75 -13.63 3.98
N TYR A 157 16.68 -12.88 4.22
CA TYR A 157 16.52 -11.54 3.66
C TYR A 157 17.67 -10.60 4.09
N ASP A 158 18.03 -10.61 5.38
CA ASP A 158 19.12 -9.79 5.89
C ASP A 158 20.49 -10.25 5.36
N LEU A 159 20.72 -11.56 5.30
CA LEU A 159 21.94 -12.14 4.72
C LEU A 159 22.13 -11.67 3.28
N LEU A 160 21.11 -11.82 2.43
CA LEU A 160 21.21 -11.43 1.02
C LEU A 160 21.40 -9.92 0.87
N ARG A 161 20.74 -9.10 1.71
CA ARG A 161 20.99 -7.65 1.71
C ARG A 161 22.42 -7.29 2.10
N LYS A 162 22.97 -7.93 3.13
CA LYS A 162 24.35 -7.71 3.55
C LYS A 162 25.31 -8.03 2.41
N LEU A 163 25.13 -9.19 1.79
CA LEU A 163 25.95 -9.61 0.65
C LEU A 163 25.80 -8.64 -0.54
N MET A 164 24.62 -8.06 -0.76
CA MET A 164 24.42 -7.10 -1.87
C MET A 164 25.14 -5.79 -1.59
N ILE A 165 25.21 -5.36 -0.32
CA ILE A 165 25.97 -4.16 0.08
C ILE A 165 27.48 -4.43 -0.07
N GLU A 166 27.93 -5.63 0.26
CA GLU A 166 29.34 -6.00 0.28
C GLU A 166 29.90 -6.28 -1.12
N TYR A 167 29.11 -6.91 -1.99
CA TYR A 167 29.57 -7.41 -3.30
C TYR A 167 28.87 -6.75 -4.50
N ASP A 168 27.92 -5.83 -4.26
CA ASP A 168 27.06 -5.14 -5.24
C ASP A 168 26.11 -6.07 -6.02
N GLU A 169 26.65 -7.12 -6.65
CA GLU A 169 25.91 -8.10 -7.42
C GLU A 169 26.01 -9.51 -6.83
N ILE A 170 24.86 -10.18 -6.67
CA ILE A 170 24.81 -11.58 -6.24
C ILE A 170 24.02 -12.40 -7.26
N THR A 171 24.59 -13.51 -7.74
CA THR A 171 23.84 -14.45 -8.57
C THR A 171 22.92 -15.33 -7.72
N ILE A 172 21.87 -15.92 -8.32
CA ILE A 172 21.06 -16.94 -7.64
C ILE A 172 21.92 -18.08 -7.08
N LYS A 173 22.97 -18.48 -7.80
CA LYS A 173 23.83 -19.59 -7.39
C LYS A 173 24.61 -19.26 -6.13
N ASP A 174 25.12 -18.04 -6.03
CA ASP A 174 25.86 -17.56 -4.86
C ASP A 174 24.93 -17.41 -3.66
N ALA A 175 23.74 -16.86 -3.88
CA ALA A 175 22.71 -16.75 -2.85
C ALA A 175 22.31 -18.12 -2.28
N ILE A 176 22.07 -19.13 -3.13
CA ILE A 176 21.75 -20.50 -2.66
C ILE A 176 22.89 -21.06 -1.83
N ARG A 177 24.15 -20.82 -2.24
CA ARG A 177 25.32 -21.31 -1.51
C ARG A 177 25.46 -20.62 -0.15
N ALA A 178 25.32 -19.30 -0.12
CA ALA A 178 25.39 -18.50 1.10
C ALA A 178 24.30 -18.92 2.10
N VAL A 179 23.05 -19.06 1.66
CA VAL A 179 21.93 -19.48 2.52
C VAL A 179 22.13 -20.90 3.05
N SER A 180 22.62 -21.82 2.20
CA SER A 180 22.91 -23.19 2.60
C SER A 180 23.98 -23.25 3.69
N LEU A 181 25.02 -22.42 3.58
CA LEU A 181 26.09 -22.32 4.57
C LEU A 181 25.60 -21.65 5.87
N GLU A 182 24.90 -20.53 5.77
CA GLU A 182 24.43 -19.76 6.94
C GLU A 182 23.44 -20.56 7.80
N LEU A 183 22.50 -21.25 7.16
CA LEU A 183 21.45 -21.98 7.87
C LEU A 183 21.81 -23.44 8.16
N GLY A 184 22.95 -23.94 7.65
CA GLY A 184 23.33 -25.35 7.78
C GLY A 184 22.35 -26.32 7.10
N VAL A 185 21.66 -25.88 6.04
CA VAL A 185 20.65 -26.67 5.33
C VAL A 185 21.14 -27.11 3.95
N GLU A 186 20.54 -28.17 3.41
CA GLU A 186 20.81 -28.59 2.04
C GLU A 186 20.48 -27.50 1.01
N LYS A 187 21.23 -27.49 -0.10
CA LYS A 187 20.99 -26.56 -1.23
C LYS A 187 19.54 -26.60 -1.75
N LYS A 188 18.86 -27.75 -1.65
CA LYS A 188 17.45 -27.90 -2.06
C LYS A 188 16.52 -27.07 -1.16
N VAL A 189 16.75 -27.08 0.14
CA VAL A 189 15.98 -26.29 1.12
C VAL A 189 16.31 -24.81 0.98
N ALA A 190 17.59 -24.44 0.87
CA ALA A 190 18.02 -23.06 0.60
C ALA A 190 17.35 -22.48 -0.66
N ARG A 191 17.29 -23.28 -1.72
CA ARG A 191 16.59 -22.93 -2.97
C ARG A 191 15.10 -22.69 -2.76
N GLN A 192 14.40 -23.53 -1.99
CA GLN A 192 12.97 -23.33 -1.68
C GLN A 192 12.73 -22.03 -0.91
N ILE A 193 13.60 -21.72 0.06
CA ILE A 193 13.52 -20.48 0.85
C ILE A 193 13.68 -19.26 -0.06
N ILE A 194 14.70 -19.25 -0.92
CA ILE A 194 14.93 -18.16 -1.89
C ILE A 194 13.76 -18.04 -2.86
N TYR A 195 13.24 -19.14 -3.40
CA TYR A 195 12.08 -19.09 -4.30
C TYR A 195 10.83 -18.52 -3.63
N LYS A 196 10.61 -18.81 -2.36
CA LYS A 196 9.51 -18.20 -1.61
C LYS A 196 9.71 -16.69 -1.47
N LEU A 197 10.92 -16.24 -1.13
CA LEU A 197 11.25 -14.80 -1.07
C LEU A 197 11.09 -14.09 -2.43
N LEU A 198 11.41 -14.76 -3.54
CA LEU A 198 11.18 -14.28 -4.90
C LEU A 198 9.69 -14.21 -5.24
N LYS A 199 8.95 -15.28 -4.97
CA LYS A 199 7.50 -15.38 -5.20
C LYS A 199 6.75 -14.30 -4.41
N GLU A 200 7.14 -14.10 -3.16
CA GLU A 200 6.59 -13.08 -2.28
C GLU A 200 7.13 -11.69 -2.60
N ARG A 201 7.98 -11.51 -3.61
CA ARG A 201 8.48 -10.21 -4.08
C ARG A 201 9.29 -9.44 -3.02
N TYR A 202 10.08 -10.13 -2.20
CA TYR A 202 11.15 -9.49 -1.40
C TYR A 202 12.39 -9.20 -2.24
N PHE A 203 12.64 -10.03 -3.25
CA PHE A 203 13.69 -9.89 -4.23
C PHE A 203 13.15 -10.19 -5.63
N ARG A 204 13.84 -9.71 -6.66
CA ARG A 204 13.61 -10.08 -8.06
C ARG A 204 14.91 -10.55 -8.71
N VAL A 205 14.79 -11.29 -9.80
CA VAL A 205 15.94 -11.78 -10.57
C VAL A 205 15.98 -11.03 -11.89
N VAL A 206 17.09 -10.36 -12.15
CA VAL A 206 17.34 -9.64 -13.41
C VAL A 206 18.65 -10.17 -13.99
N HIS A 207 18.60 -10.74 -15.20
CA HIS A 207 19.76 -11.37 -15.85
C HIS A 207 20.51 -12.39 -14.95
N GLY A 208 19.78 -13.17 -14.14
CA GLY A 208 20.36 -14.17 -13.22
C GLY A 208 20.87 -13.63 -11.89
N LYS A 209 20.79 -12.30 -11.67
CA LYS A 209 21.24 -11.60 -10.47
C LYS A 209 20.07 -11.24 -9.57
N ILE A 210 20.24 -11.40 -8.26
CA ILE A 210 19.26 -11.01 -7.25
C ILE A 210 19.36 -9.49 -7.06
N THR A 211 18.20 -8.82 -7.15
CA THR A 211 18.06 -7.40 -6.85
C THR A 211 16.88 -7.18 -5.92
N LEU A 212 16.89 -6.07 -5.18
CA LEU A 212 15.75 -5.67 -4.35
C LEU A 212 14.59 -5.19 -5.25
N TYR A 213 13.36 -5.38 -4.76
CA TYR A 213 12.16 -4.83 -5.36
C TYR A 213 12.01 -3.33 -5.09
#